data_AF-A0A098TSW0-F1
#
_entry.id   AF-A0A098TSW0-F1
#
_cell.length_a   1.000
_cell.length_b   1.000
_cell.length_c   1.000
_cell.angle_alpha   90.00
_cell.angle_beta   90.00
_cell.angle_gamma   90.00
#
_symmetry.space_group_name_H-M   'P 1'
#
loop_
_entity.id
_entity.type
_entity.pdbx_description
1 polymer ?
#
loop_
_entity_poly.entity_id
_entity_poly.type
_entity_poly.pdbx_seq_one_letter_code
_entity_poly.pdbx_strand_id
1 'polypeptide(L)'
;MQLILYSKPGCHLCEGLQAKLEQLQGWDFQLEIRDITSREDWFQAYQYEIPVLCHLDDSGTLNALPRLSPRASVSQLEKLLQKHLAPLSAE
;
A
#
# COMPACT_ATOMS: atom_id res chain seq x y z
N MET A 1 3.48 -8.22 9.52
CA MET A 1 3.46 -6.75 9.24
C MET A 1 2.08 -6.37 8.67
N GLN A 2 1.63 -5.13 8.81
CA GLN A 2 0.31 -4.72 8.30
C GLN A 2 0.47 -3.63 7.22
N LEU A 3 -0.19 -3.84 6.08
CA LEU A 3 -0.29 -2.90 4.97
C LEU A 3 -1.68 -2.33 4.92
N ILE A 4 -1.79 -1.01 4.74
CA ILE A 4 -3.06 -0.30 4.68
C ILE A 4 -3.15 0.37 3.31
N LEU A 5 -4.08 -0.08 2.48
CA LEU A 5 -4.35 0.47 1.16
C LEU A 5 -5.57 1.37 1.23
N TYR A 6 -5.34 2.68 1.13
CA TYR A 6 -6.42 3.65 0.95
C TYR A 6 -6.91 3.61 -0.48
N SER A 7 -8.18 3.24 -0.64
CA SER A 7 -8.86 3.05 -1.92
C SER A 7 -10.20 3.78 -1.94
N LYS A 8 -10.82 3.86 -3.12
CA LYS A 8 -12.21 4.31 -3.28
C LYS A 8 -12.95 3.42 -4.28
N PRO A 9 -14.27 3.27 -4.16
CA PRO A 9 -15.08 2.57 -5.16
C PRO A 9 -14.91 3.22 -6.54
N GLY A 10 -14.78 2.39 -7.57
CA GLY A 10 -14.61 2.84 -8.96
C GLY A 10 -13.20 3.29 -9.32
N CYS A 11 -12.17 2.97 -8.52
CA CYS A 11 -10.79 3.29 -8.84
C CYS A 11 -10.03 2.09 -9.41
N HIS A 12 -9.95 1.99 -10.74
CA HIS A 12 -9.20 0.93 -11.44
C HIS A 12 -7.72 0.88 -11.07
N LEU A 13 -7.13 2.03 -10.68
CA LEU A 13 -5.75 2.10 -10.22
C LEU A 13 -5.54 1.32 -8.92
N CYS A 14 -6.52 1.36 -8.01
CA CYS A 14 -6.46 0.64 -6.74
C CYS A 14 -6.58 -0.86 -6.97
N GLU A 15 -7.54 -1.28 -7.80
CA GLU A 15 -7.74 -2.70 -8.14
C GLU A 15 -6.47 -3.29 -8.78
N GLY A 16 -5.84 -2.55 -9.69
CA GLY A 16 -4.58 -2.96 -10.30
C GLY A 16 -3.43 -3.06 -9.31
N LEU A 17 -3.39 -2.23 -8.26
CA LEU A 17 -2.37 -2.33 -7.21
C LEU A 17 -2.65 -3.50 -6.26
N GLN A 18 -3.91 -3.67 -5.84
CA GLN A 18 -4.35 -4.76 -4.99
C GLN A 18 -4.07 -6.11 -5.65
N ALA A 19 -4.45 -6.30 -6.91
CA ALA A 19 -4.18 -7.53 -7.63
C ALA A 19 -2.67 -7.84 -7.74
N LYS A 20 -1.82 -6.81 -7.81
CA LYS A 20 -0.36 -6.99 -7.78
C LYS A 20 0.14 -7.39 -6.39
N LEU A 21 -0.43 -6.82 -5.32
CA LEU A 21 -0.13 -7.20 -3.93
C LEU A 21 -0.52 -8.66 -3.68
N GLU A 22 -1.68 -9.10 -4.16
CA GLU A 22 -2.15 -10.50 -4.03
C GLU A 22 -1.26 -11.48 -4.81
N GLN A 23 -0.64 -11.03 -5.90
CA GLN A 23 0.35 -11.82 -6.65
C GLN A 23 1.68 -11.98 -5.92
N LEU A 24 1.97 -11.20 -4.87
CA LEU A 24 3.16 -11.36 -4.05
C LEU A 24 3.00 -12.55 -3.11
N GLN A 25 3.13 -13.73 -3.68
CA GLN A 25 3.10 -14.99 -2.95
C GLN A 25 4.38 -15.11 -2.11
N GLY A 26 4.26 -15.27 -0.79
CA GLY A 26 5.38 -15.46 0.13
C GLY A 26 5.67 -14.28 1.06
N TRP A 27 4.86 -13.23 1.03
CA TRP A 27 4.94 -12.14 2.00
C TRP A 27 3.93 -12.33 3.13
N ASP A 28 4.41 -12.31 4.38
CA ASP A 28 3.54 -12.38 5.57
C ASP A 28 3.12 -10.96 6.00
N PHE A 29 2.25 -10.35 5.18
CA PHE A 29 1.59 -9.09 5.54
C PHE A 29 0.08 -9.22 5.53
N GLN A 30 -0.58 -8.48 6.42
CA GLN A 30 -2.02 -8.29 6.37
C GLN A 30 -2.34 -7.06 5.55
N LEU A 31 -3.02 -7.23 4.42
CA LEU A 31 -3.51 -6.12 3.61
C LEU A 31 -4.90 -5.68 4.11
N GLU A 32 -4.98 -4.47 4.64
CA GLU A 32 -6.20 -3.82 5.06
C GLU A 32 -6.59 -2.75 4.04
N ILE A 33 -7.77 -2.88 3.44
CA ILE A 33 -8.26 -1.89 2.48
C ILE A 33 -9.16 -0.91 3.23
N ARG A 34 -8.81 0.37 3.17
CA ARG A 34 -9.58 1.45 3.77
C ARG A 34 -10.21 2.31 2.69
N ASP A 35 -11.53 2.34 2.71
CA ASP A 35 -12.26 3.21 1.81
C ASP A 35 -12.17 4.67 2.29
N ILE A 36 -11.56 5.52 1.47
CA ILE A 36 -11.41 6.94 1.78
C ILE A 36 -12.75 7.69 1.76
N THR A 37 -13.79 7.14 1.11
CA THR A 37 -15.12 7.77 1.06
C THR A 37 -15.93 7.54 2.33
N SER A 38 -15.53 6.57 3.16
CA SER A 38 -16.17 6.28 4.45
C SER A 38 -15.87 7.34 5.52
N ARG A 39 -14.81 8.14 5.36
CA ARG A 39 -14.43 9.20 6.29
C ARG A 39 -13.94 10.44 5.56
N GLU A 40 -14.52 11.59 5.89
CA GLU A 40 -14.17 12.87 5.27
C GLU A 40 -12.70 13.25 5.49
N ASP A 41 -12.10 12.93 6.64
CA ASP A 41 -10.68 13.16 6.90
C ASP A 41 -9.77 12.44 5.89
N TRP A 42 -10.07 11.17 5.62
CA TRP A 42 -9.32 10.37 4.65
C TRP A 42 -9.58 10.82 3.22
N PHE A 43 -10.83 11.19 2.92
CA PHE A 43 -11.18 11.75 1.64
C PHE A 43 -10.40 13.03 1.37
N GLN A 44 -10.41 13.99 2.28
CA GLN A 44 -9.69 15.25 2.10
C GLN A 44 -8.17 15.05 1.99
N ALA A 45 -7.60 14.16 2.80
CA ALA A 45 -6.18 13.85 2.77
C ALA A 45 -5.73 13.11 1.50
N TYR A 46 -6.52 12.16 1.00
CA TYR A 46 -6.06 11.20 -0.01
C TYR A 46 -6.83 11.23 -1.35
N GLN A 47 -7.95 11.94 -1.49
CA GLN A 47 -8.79 11.94 -2.72
C GLN A 47 -8.01 12.19 -4.03
N TYR A 48 -6.93 12.97 -3.97
CA TYR A 48 -6.08 13.30 -5.12
C TYR A 48 -4.83 12.41 -5.24
N GLU A 49 -4.51 11.66 -4.19
CA GLU A 49 -3.30 10.84 -4.10
C GLU A 49 -3.55 9.33 -4.12
N ILE A 50 -4.81 8.90 -4.02
CA ILE A 50 -5.18 7.49 -4.15
C ILE A 50 -4.72 6.89 -5.49
N PRO A 51 -4.21 5.64 -5.50
CA PRO A 51 -4.04 4.73 -4.36
C PRO A 51 -2.88 5.13 -3.44
N VAL A 52 -3.13 5.19 -2.13
CA VAL A 52 -2.09 5.42 -1.11
C VAL A 52 -1.90 4.14 -0.32
N LEU A 53 -0.68 3.60 -0.37
CA LEU A 53 -0.31 2.42 0.40
C LEU A 53 0.53 2.87 1.59
N CYS A 54 0.17 2.41 2.78
CA CYS A 54 0.92 2.66 4.00
C CYS A 54 1.31 1.33 4.63
N HIS A 55 2.40 1.33 5.39
CA HIS A 55 2.78 0.19 6.23
C HIS A 55 2.75 0.57 7.70
N LEU A 56 2.36 -0.38 8.53
CA LEU A 56 2.46 -0.29 9.97
C LEU A 56 3.76 -0.97 10.40
N ASP A 57 4.65 -0.18 11.00
CA ASP A 57 5.87 -0.68 11.59
C ASP A 57 5.59 -1.36 12.96
N ASP A 58 6.56 -2.11 13.49
CA ASP A 58 6.47 -2.80 14.78
C ASP A 58 6.18 -1.84 15.94
N SER A 59 6.62 -0.58 15.84
CA SER A 59 6.30 0.48 16.83
C SER A 59 4.84 0.97 16.76
N GLY A 60 4.01 0.46 15.86
CA GLY A 60 2.64 0.93 15.64
C GLY A 60 2.53 2.25 14.86
N THR A 61 3.64 2.69 14.25
CA THR A 61 3.68 3.91 13.43
C THR A 61 3.27 3.58 11.99
N LEU A 62 2.34 4.38 11.47
CA LEU A 62 1.83 4.28 10.11
C LEU A 62 2.71 5.13 9.17
N ASN A 63 3.41 4.47 8.26
CA ASN A 63 4.35 5.09 7.34
C ASN A 63 3.84 4.96 5.90
N ALA A 64 3.59 6.08 5.24
CA ALA A 64 3.17 6.10 3.84
C ALA A 64 4.30 5.63 2.93
N LEU A 65 4.00 4.71 2.02
CA LEU A 65 4.91 4.25 1.00
C LEU A 65 4.93 5.21 -0.19
N PRO A 66 6.07 5.31 -0.90
CA PRO A 66 6.15 6.17 -2.08
C PRO A 66 5.13 5.75 -3.13
N ARG A 67 4.56 6.75 -3.82
CA ARG A 67 3.56 6.54 -4.85
C ARG A 67 4.11 5.66 -5.96
N LEU A 68 3.42 4.56 -6.23
CA LEU A 68 3.73 3.68 -7.34
C LEU A 68 3.05 4.17 -8.62
N SER A 69 3.81 4.17 -9.70
CA SER A 69 3.26 4.44 -11.02
C SER A 69 2.22 3.36 -11.39
N PRO A 70 1.10 3.71 -12.03
CA PRO A 70 0.10 2.74 -12.51
C PRO A 70 0.71 1.63 -13.37
N ARG A 71 1.72 2.02 -14.17
CA ARG A 71 2.48 1.15 -15.07
C ARG A 71 3.56 0.32 -14.37
N ALA A 72 3.78 0.47 -13.07
CA ALA A 72 4.78 -0.30 -12.36
C ALA A 72 4.41 -1.78 -12.35
N SER A 73 5.35 -2.66 -12.67
CA SER A 73 5.15 -4.11 -12.65
C SER A 73 5.14 -4.66 -11.22
N VAL A 74 4.65 -5.90 -11.03
CA VAL A 74 4.66 -6.62 -9.74
C VAL A 74 6.06 -6.62 -9.12
N SER A 75 7.11 -6.88 -9.91
CA SER A 75 8.50 -6.87 -9.42
C SER A 75 8.98 -5.49 -8.92
N GLN A 76 8.43 -4.38 -9.42
CA GLN A 76 8.76 -3.05 -8.91
C GLN A 76 8.06 -2.76 -7.59
N LEU A 77 6.81 -3.20 -7.47
CA LEU A 77 6.08 -3.18 -6.21
C LEU A 77 6.83 -4.01 -5.16
N GLU A 78 7.21 -5.24 -5.48
CA GLU A 78 7.96 -6.11 -4.57
C GLU A 78 9.27 -5.47 -4.09
N LYS A 79 10.06 -4.88 -5.00
CA LYS A 79 11.30 -4.17 -4.62
C LYS A 79 11.05 -2.98 -3.71
N LEU A 80 9.98 -2.22 -3.95
CA LEU A 80 9.61 -1.10 -3.10
C LEU A 80 9.23 -1.62 -1.71
N LEU A 81 8.38 -2.64 -1.65
CA LEU A 81 8.01 -3.27 -0.39
C LEU A 81 9.26 -3.79 0.32
N GLN A 82 10.19 -4.43 -0.38
CA GLN A 82 11.43 -4.94 0.21
C GLN A 82 12.28 -3.81 0.78
N LYS A 83 12.36 -2.68 0.09
CA LYS A 83 13.12 -1.52 0.58
C LYS A 83 12.53 -0.87 1.83
N HIS A 84 11.21 -0.93 2.00
CA HIS A 84 10.51 -0.20 3.07
C HIS A 84 9.98 -1.09 4.20
N LEU A 85 9.74 -2.37 3.93
CA LEU A 85 9.17 -3.36 4.86
C LEU A 85 10.15 -4.45 5.25
N ALA A 86 11.20 -4.72 4.46
CA ALA A 86 12.18 -5.68 4.93
C ALA A 86 12.79 -5.10 6.21
N PRO A 87 12.82 -5.86 7.33
CA PRO A 87 13.64 -5.47 8.44
C PRO A 87 15.05 -5.32 7.87
N LEU A 88 15.75 -4.25 8.23
CA LEU A 88 17.19 -4.12 8.04
C LEU A 88 17.86 -5.33 8.69
N SER A 89 17.93 -6.45 7.99
CA SER A 89 18.72 -7.61 8.36
C SER A 89 19.96 -7.54 7.50
N ALA A 90 20.94 -6.84 8.09
CA ALA A 90 22.37 -7.04 8.00
C ALA A 90 23.00 -7.22 6.61
N GLU A 91 23.85 -6.26 6.22
CA GLU A 91 25.30 -6.44 6.40
C GLU A 91 25.99 -5.08 6.60
#